data_AF-A0A0U5B8U4-F1
#
_entry.id   AF-A0A0U5B8U4-F1
#
_cell.length_a   1.000
_cell.length_b   1.000
_cell.length_c   1.000
_cell.angle_alpha   90.00
_cell.angle_beta   90.00
_cell.angle_gamma   90.00
#
_symmetry.space_group_name_H-M   'P 1'
#
loop_
_entity.id
_entity.type
_entity.pdbx_description
1 polymer ?
#
loop_
_entity_poly.entity_id
_entity_poly.type
_entity_poly.pdbx_seq_one_letter_code
_entity_poly.pdbx_strand_id
1 'polypeptide(L)'
;MVLRRVDGNTSVTVQGYAPPAQSADIMDATVKASFICQITNDELASSGYGSPAAMDRLRDGPKLYTLTDATPVYDGPTLCGWTLIAAGGEIS
;
A
#
# COMPACT_ATOMS: atom_id res chain seq x y z
N MET A 1 -7.79 -5.54 0.10
CA MET A 1 -7.36 -4.35 -0.65
C MET A 1 -6.98 -4.77 -2.07
N VAL A 2 -6.91 -3.86 -3.04
CA VAL A 2 -6.46 -4.17 -4.40
C VAL A 2 -5.31 -3.25 -4.77
N LEU A 3 -4.15 -3.84 -5.07
CA LEU A 3 -2.98 -3.14 -5.57
C LEU A 3 -2.95 -3.25 -7.10
N ARG A 4 -2.73 -2.14 -7.80
CA ARG A 4 -2.73 -2.07 -9.26
C ARG A 4 -1.52 -1.28 -9.76
N ARG A 5 -0.90 -1.76 -10.81
CA ARG A 5 0.20 -1.05 -11.47
C ARG A 5 -0.24 0.25 -12.08
N VAL A 6 0.72 1.18 -12.17
CA VAL A 6 0.52 2.47 -12.83
C VAL A 6 0.05 2.33 -14.28
N ASP A 7 0.49 1.29 -15.00
CA ASP A 7 0.05 0.98 -16.36
C ASP A 7 -1.39 0.46 -16.44
N GLY A 8 -1.98 0.10 -15.30
CA GLY A 8 -3.31 -0.43 -15.17
C GLY A 8 -3.50 -1.89 -15.63
N ASN A 9 -2.48 -2.55 -16.15
CA ASN A 9 -2.59 -3.88 -16.77
C ASN A 9 -2.50 -5.02 -15.74
N THR A 10 -1.80 -4.79 -14.63
CA THR A 10 -1.60 -5.79 -13.59
C THR A 10 -2.26 -5.33 -12.29
N SER A 11 -3.08 -6.20 -11.71
CA SER A 11 -3.67 -5.98 -10.38
C SER A 11 -3.66 -7.24 -9.55
N VAL A 12 -3.47 -7.10 -8.25
CA VAL A 12 -3.47 -8.19 -7.28
C VAL A 12 -4.33 -7.81 -6.08
N THR A 13 -5.13 -8.77 -5.61
CA THR A 13 -5.84 -8.62 -4.35
C THR A 13 -4.88 -8.97 -3.24
N VAL A 14 -4.71 -8.05 -2.29
CA VAL A 14 -3.78 -8.20 -1.17
C VAL A 14 -4.53 -8.07 0.15
N GLN A 15 -4.10 -8.87 1.12
CA GLN A 15 -4.46 -8.66 2.51
C GLN A 15 -3.42 -7.73 3.13
N GLY A 16 -3.91 -6.57 3.59
CA GLY A 16 -3.06 -5.54 4.19
C GLY A 16 -3.56 -5.14 5.56
N TYR A 17 -2.64 -4.93 6.49
CA TYR A 17 -2.91 -4.27 7.75
C TYR A 17 -2.53 -2.80 7.63
N ALA A 18 -3.51 -1.91 7.74
CA ALA A 18 -3.27 -0.48 7.91
C ALA A 18 -3.41 -0.17 9.41
N PRO A 19 -2.33 0.23 10.11
CA PRO A 19 -2.45 0.67 11.48
C PRO A 19 -3.48 1.82 11.58
N PRO A 20 -4.28 1.88 12.66
CA PRO A 20 -5.22 2.97 12.88
C PRO A 20 -4.46 4.30 12.88
N ALA A 21 -5.07 5.34 12.31
CA ALA A 21 -4.49 6.68 12.31
C ALA A 21 -4.07 7.06 13.74
N GLN A 22 -2.78 7.37 13.93
CA GLN A 22 -2.30 7.74 15.25
C GLN A 22 -2.85 9.13 15.59
N SER A 23 -3.25 9.34 16.84
CA SER A 23 -3.92 10.57 17.29
C SER A 23 -3.13 11.85 17.02
N ALA A 24 -1.81 11.76 16.82
CA ALA A 24 -0.95 12.89 16.43
C ALA A 24 -1.28 13.44 15.03
N ASP A 25 -1.72 12.60 14.09
CA ASP A 25 -2.12 13.00 12.72
C ASP A 25 -3.51 13.68 12.68
N ILE A 26 -4.27 13.61 13.79
CA ILE A 26 -5.61 14.19 13.90
C ILE A 26 -5.54 15.68 14.27
N MET A 27 -4.46 16.12 14.92
CA MET A 27 -4.32 17.51 15.40
C MET A 27 -3.90 18.52 14.32
N ASP A 28 -3.33 18.04 13.21
CA ASP A 28 -2.90 18.88 12.10
C ASP A 28 -3.69 18.49 10.84
N ALA A 29 -4.99 18.80 10.84
CA ALA A 29 -5.92 18.52 9.74
C ALA A 29 -5.53 19.18 8.38
N THR A 30 -4.38 19.85 8.33
CA THR A 30 -3.80 20.47 7.13
C THR A 30 -2.85 19.51 6.39
N VAL A 31 -2.27 18.52 7.07
CA VAL A 31 -1.37 17.53 6.45
C VAL A 31 -2.19 16.29 6.14
N LYS A 32 -2.44 16.01 4.85
CA LYS A 32 -2.97 14.71 4.39
C LYS A 32 -2.00 13.63 4.89
N ALA A 33 -2.30 13.00 6.03
CA ALA A 33 -1.45 11.98 6.61
C ALA A 33 -1.22 10.85 5.60
N SER A 34 0.04 10.43 5.46
CA SER A 34 0.39 9.30 4.59
C SER A 34 -0.32 8.04 5.08
N PHE A 35 -0.95 7.33 4.16
CA PHE A 35 -1.51 6.01 4.42
C PHE A 35 -0.37 4.99 4.37
N ILE A 36 -0.09 4.38 5.52
CA ILE A 36 0.88 3.30 5.63
C ILE A 36 0.11 1.99 5.79
N CYS A 37 0.46 0.97 5.00
CA CYS A 37 -0.07 -0.37 5.20
C CYS A 37 1.00 -1.42 4.95
N GLN A 38 0.88 -2.56 5.62
CA GLN A 38 1.77 -3.70 5.42
C GLN A 38 1.01 -4.85 4.77
N ILE A 39 1.60 -5.44 3.73
CA ILE A 39 1.07 -6.60 3.01
C ILE A 39 2.06 -7.74 3.03
N THR A 40 1.57 -8.96 2.88
CA THR A 40 2.38 -10.17 2.65
C THR A 40 2.93 -10.21 1.22
N ASN A 41 4.03 -10.93 1.01
CA ASN A 41 4.65 -11.10 -0.31
C ASN A 41 4.03 -12.25 -1.13
N ASP A 42 3.26 -13.13 -0.49
CA ASP A 42 2.70 -14.35 -1.11
C ASP A 42 1.76 -14.02 -2.28
N GLU A 43 0.90 -13.01 -2.14
CA GLU A 43 -0.01 -12.59 -3.19
C GLU A 43 0.73 -11.98 -4.37
N LEU A 44 1.76 -11.17 -4.12
CA LEU A 44 2.58 -10.54 -5.17
C LEU A 44 3.38 -11.60 -5.97
N ALA A 45 3.96 -12.57 -5.26
CA ALA A 45 4.73 -13.65 -5.84
C ALA A 45 3.85 -14.60 -6.66
N SER A 46 2.68 -14.95 -6.15
CA SER A 46 1.74 -15.86 -6.86
C SER A 46 1.08 -15.22 -8.09
N SER A 47 0.88 -13.89 -8.08
CA SER A 47 0.26 -13.19 -9.22
C SER A 47 1.26 -12.69 -10.26
N GLY A 48 2.57 -12.82 -10.03
CA GLY A 48 3.61 -12.23 -10.87
C GLY A 48 3.62 -10.69 -10.88
N TYR A 49 3.07 -10.04 -9.83
CA TYR A 49 3.00 -8.58 -9.75
C TYR A 49 4.39 -7.93 -9.65
N GLY A 50 5.34 -8.65 -9.06
CA GLY A 50 6.69 -8.16 -8.74
C GLY A 50 6.70 -7.17 -7.57
N SER A 51 7.72 -6.33 -7.49
CA SER A 51 7.93 -5.38 -6.38
C SER A 51 7.03 -4.15 -6.49
N PRO A 52 6.14 -3.86 -5.53
CA PRO A 52 5.36 -2.62 -5.50
C PRO A 52 6.25 -1.39 -5.69
N ALA A 53 5.75 -0.39 -6.40
CA ALA A 53 6.53 0.80 -6.74
C ALA A 53 5.70 2.09 -6.60
N ALA A 54 6.40 3.22 -6.56
CA ALA A 54 5.76 4.53 -6.63
C ALA A 54 4.86 4.63 -7.87
N MET A 55 3.76 5.39 -7.75
CA MET A 55 2.67 5.55 -8.73
C MET A 55 1.73 4.34 -8.90
N ASP A 56 2.02 3.19 -8.30
CA ASP A 56 1.01 2.14 -8.18
C ASP A 56 -0.19 2.65 -7.38
N ARG A 57 -1.37 2.09 -7.64
CA ARG A 57 -2.62 2.47 -6.99
C ARG A 57 -3.06 1.40 -6.01
N LEU A 58 -3.36 1.81 -4.79
CA LEU A 58 -3.91 0.94 -3.76
C LEU A 58 -5.36 1.34 -3.47
N ARG A 59 -6.27 0.41 -3.65
CA ARG A 59 -7.69 0.58 -3.29
C ARG A 59 -7.99 -0.16 -2.00
N ASP A 60 -8.49 0.58 -1.01
CA ASP A 60 -9.00 0.04 0.25
C ASP A 60 -10.47 0.44 0.41
N GLY A 61 -11.37 -0.48 0.04
CA GLY A 61 -12.80 -0.21 -0.04
C GLY A 61 -13.13 0.96 -1.00
N PRO A 62 -13.76 2.04 -0.51
CA PRO A 62 -14.10 3.22 -1.31
C PRO A 62 -12.92 4.20 -1.48
N LYS A 63 -11.83 4.02 -0.73
CA LYS A 63 -10.68 4.93 -0.77
C LYS A 63 -9.66 4.49 -1.81
N LEU A 64 -9.17 5.44 -2.59
CA LEU A 64 -8.10 5.23 -3.56
C LEU A 64 -6.84 6.02 -3.17
N TYR A 65 -5.72 5.32 -3.11
CA TYR A 65 -4.42 5.87 -2.77
C TYR A 65 -3.41 5.66 -3.91
N THR A 66 -2.43 6.55 -3.99
CA THR A 66 -1.28 6.42 -4.89
C THR A 66 -0.05 6.15 -4.04
N LEU A 67 0.67 5.06 -4.32
CA LEU A 67 1.92 4.74 -3.65
C LEU A 67 2.93 5.86 -3.93
N THR A 68 3.51 6.40 -2.86
CA THR A 68 4.65 7.30 -2.93
C THR A 68 5.95 6.52 -2.76
N ASP A 69 5.91 5.43 -2.00
CA ASP A 69 7.05 4.56 -1.77
C ASP A 69 6.61 3.14 -1.33
N ALA A 70 7.51 2.17 -1.44
CA ALA A 70 7.30 0.81 -0.96
C ALA A 70 8.61 0.17 -0.49
N THR A 71 8.63 -0.27 0.76
CA THR A 71 9.82 -0.84 1.40
C THR A 71 9.63 -2.34 1.62
N PRO A 72 10.58 -3.19 1.18
CA PRO A 72 10.50 -4.62 1.45
C PRO A 72 10.69 -4.93 2.94
N VAL A 73 9.94 -5.91 3.45
CA VAL A 73 10.03 -6.44 4.81
C VAL A 73 10.63 -7.84 4.75
N TYR A 74 11.78 -8.02 5.39
CA TYR A 74 12.50 -9.29 5.41
C TYR A 74 12.43 -9.96 6.78
N ASP A 75 12.30 -11.29 6.77
CA ASP A 75 12.62 -12.16 7.91
C ASP A 75 13.90 -12.94 7.57
N GLY A 76 15.02 -12.50 8.13
CA GLY A 76 16.35 -12.95 7.71
C GLY A 76 16.58 -12.67 6.21
N PRO A 77 16.95 -13.69 5.40
CA PRO A 77 17.12 -13.52 3.95
C PRO A 77 15.80 -13.59 3.17
N THR A 78 14.67 -13.90 3.82
CA THR A 78 13.39 -14.16 3.16
C THR A 78 12.57 -12.88 3.04
N LEU A 79 12.12 -12.53 1.83
CA LEU A 79 11.17 -11.45 1.63
C LEU A 79 9.77 -11.90 2.07
N CYS A 80 9.28 -11.36 3.18
CA CYS A 80 8.00 -11.76 3.77
C CYS A 80 6.85 -10.81 3.41
N GLY A 81 7.16 -9.56 3.10
CA GLY A 81 6.13 -8.58 2.83
C GLY A 81 6.65 -7.24 2.35
N TRP A 82 5.75 -6.28 2.30
CA TRP A 82 6.03 -4.91 1.89
C TRP A 82 5.30 -3.93 2.80
N THR A 83 6.01 -2.90 3.22
CA THR A 83 5.43 -1.69 3.80
C THR A 83 5.15 -0.72 2.65
N LEU A 84 3.87 -0.48 2.36
CA LEU A 84 3.42 0.46 1.34
C LEU A 84 3.17 1.82 1.99
N ILE A 85 3.71 2.87 1.38
CA ILE A 85 3.50 4.26 1.79
C ILE A 85 2.75 4.93 0.65
N ALA A 86 1.57 5.46 0.96
CA ALA A 86 0.68 6.02 -0.04
C ALA A 86 0.12 7.37 0.39
N ALA A 87 -0.22 8.21 -0.58
CA ALA A 87 -0.88 9.49 -0.36
C ALA A 87 -2.23 9.52 -1.10
N GLY A 88 -3.12 10.42 -0.69
CA GLY A 88 -4.48 10.53 -1.23
C GLY A 88 -5.52 9.95 -0.28
N GLY A 89 -6.37 9.06 -0.78
CA GLY A 89 -7.51 8.51 -0.03
C GLY A 89 -8.82 9.22 -0.30
N GLU A 90 -8.93 9.90 -1.44
CA GLU A 90 -10.19 10.49 -1.91
C GLU A 90 -11.21 9.37 -2.18
N ILE A 91 -12.46 9.64 -1.82
CA ILE A 91 -13.58 8.72 -2.04
C ILE A 91 -13.88 8.77 -3.54
N SER A 92 -13.67 7.64 -4.23
CA SER A 92 -13.97 7.52 -5.67
C SER A 92 -15.24 6.71 -5.92
#